data_AF-A0A946LZT3-F1
#
_entry.id   AF-A0A946LZT3-F1
#
_cell.length_a   1.000
_cell.length_b   1.000
_cell.length_c   1.000
_cell.angle_alpha   90.00
_cell.angle_beta   90.00
_cell.angle_gamma   90.00
#
_symmetry.space_group_name_H-M   'P 1'
#
loop_
_entity.id
_entity.type
_entity.pdbx_description
1 polymer ?
#
loop_
_entity_poly.entity_id
_entity_poly.type
_entity_poly.pdbx_seq_one_letter_code
_entity_poly.pdbx_strand_id
1 'polypeptide(L)'
;MSNLDKLRALSFSEFLMLVVSVLTLPVVSVLLKLRGFQKTERFMALFSRLGIQPEASPVRVERAARMVSIAAARGPYKARCLEQAITVWWMLGVMGISSTIRLGIYKSGQSVEAHAWVLHEGKIVIGQMNEQKEFTPLLDVNIERQQ
;
A
#
# COMPACT_ATOMS: atom_id res chain seq x y z
N MET A 1 -18.90 -31.80 3.88
CA MET A 1 -18.64 -30.54 3.15
C MET A 1 -17.58 -29.78 3.93
N SER A 2 -16.31 -29.95 3.56
CA SER A 2 -15.15 -29.55 4.37
C SER A 2 -14.79 -28.07 4.18
N ASN A 3 -14.25 -27.44 5.23
CA ASN A 3 -13.79 -26.04 5.30
C ASN A 3 -12.82 -25.57 4.18
N LEU A 4 -12.38 -26.46 3.29
CA LEU A 4 -11.47 -26.18 2.18
C LEU A 4 -12.14 -25.42 1.02
N ASP A 5 -13.46 -25.53 0.86
CA ASP A 5 -14.17 -24.84 -0.22
C ASP A 5 -14.33 -23.34 0.06
N LYS A 6 -14.36 -22.93 1.34
CA LYS A 6 -14.33 -21.51 1.73
C LYS A 6 -12.96 -20.86 1.50
N LEU A 7 -11.87 -21.64 1.52
CA LEU A 7 -10.53 -21.16 1.16
C LEU A 7 -10.35 -21.06 -0.36
N ARG A 8 -11.04 -21.90 -1.14
CA ARG A 8 -11.14 -21.78 -2.61
C ARG A 8 -12.01 -20.60 -3.08
N ALA A 9 -12.78 -19.98 -2.18
CA ALA A 9 -13.55 -18.78 -2.48
C ALA A 9 -12.71 -17.49 -2.42
N LEU A 10 -11.47 -17.56 -1.92
CA LEU A 10 -10.44 -16.58 -2.28
C LEU A 10 -9.82 -17.09 -3.58
N SER A 11 -9.85 -16.27 -4.63
CA SER A 11 -9.10 -16.56 -5.84
C SER A 11 -7.63 -16.81 -5.46
N PHE A 12 -6.95 -17.78 -6.08
CA PHE A 12 -5.52 -18.06 -5.82
C PHE A 12 -4.66 -16.77 -5.85
N SER A 13 -5.06 -15.82 -6.70
CA SER A 13 -4.51 -14.47 -6.77
C SER A 13 -4.64 -13.67 -5.47
N GLU A 14 -5.81 -13.70 -4.82
CA GLU A 14 -6.05 -13.00 -3.55
C GLU A 14 -5.28 -13.63 -2.39
N PHE A 15 -5.19 -14.97 -2.37
CA PHE A 15 -4.36 -15.66 -1.37
C PHE A 15 -2.88 -15.29 -1.54
N LEU A 16 -2.37 -15.27 -2.77
CA LEU A 16 -1.00 -14.85 -3.04
C LEU A 16 -0.76 -13.38 -2.66
N MET A 17 -1.68 -12.48 -3.00
CA MET A 17 -1.62 -11.08 -2.57
C MET A 17 -1.59 -10.94 -1.05
N LEU A 18 -2.36 -11.75 -0.32
CA LEU A 18 -2.36 -11.74 1.14
C LEU A 18 -1.02 -12.22 1.71
N VAL A 19 -0.48 -13.34 1.22
CA VAL A 19 0.82 -13.85 1.66
C VAL A 19 1.92 -12.83 1.39
N VAL A 20 1.95 -12.25 0.18
CA VAL A 20 2.87 -11.17 -0.18
C VAL A 20 2.70 -9.98 0.78
N SER A 21 1.48 -9.57 1.07
CA SER A 21 1.22 -8.46 2.00
C SER A 21 1.76 -8.75 3.41
N VAL A 22 1.52 -9.94 3.95
CA VAL A 22 1.98 -10.35 5.29
C VAL A 22 3.50 -10.35 5.39
N LEU A 23 4.20 -10.74 4.32
CA LEU A 23 5.67 -10.77 4.28
C LEU A 23 6.27 -9.38 4.02
N THR A 24 5.66 -8.58 3.14
CA THR A 24 6.21 -7.28 2.73
C THR A 24 6.04 -6.21 3.81
N LEU A 25 4.95 -6.20 4.57
CA LEU A 25 4.71 -5.20 5.62
C LEU A 25 5.84 -5.12 6.67
N PRO A 26 6.33 -6.23 7.28
CA PRO A 26 7.46 -6.17 8.21
C PRO A 26 8.76 -5.77 7.51
N VAL A 27 8.99 -6.21 6.27
CA VAL A 27 10.18 -5.81 5.47
C VAL A 27 10.20 -4.30 5.26
N VAL A 28 9.07 -3.72 4.83
CA VAL A 28 8.93 -2.27 4.66
C VAL A 28 9.19 -1.55 5.97
N SER A 29 8.64 -2.02 7.10
CA SER A 29 8.89 -1.36 8.38
C SER A 29 10.35 -1.40 8.80
N VAL A 30 11.03 -2.54 8.60
CA VAL A 30 12.48 -2.67 8.87
C VAL A 30 13.27 -1.71 7.98
N LEU A 31 12.98 -1.66 6.68
CA LEU A 31 13.64 -0.74 5.76
C LEU A 31 13.41 0.73 6.13
N LEU A 32 12.18 1.10 6.49
CA LEU A 32 11.86 2.45 6.94
C LEU A 32 12.67 2.85 8.18
N LYS A 33 12.78 1.96 9.17
CA LYS A 33 13.55 2.21 10.40
C LYS A 33 15.06 2.29 10.15
N LEU A 34 15.59 1.49 9.23
CA LEU A 34 17.02 1.41 8.98
C LEU A 34 17.53 2.44 7.96
N ARG A 35 16.74 2.72 6.93
CA ARG A 35 17.16 3.51 5.76
C ARG A 35 16.38 4.81 5.59
N GLY A 36 15.27 4.99 6.31
CA GLY A 36 14.36 6.10 6.14
C GLY A 36 13.44 5.95 4.92
N PHE A 37 12.53 6.91 4.77
CA PHE A 37 11.47 6.87 3.76
C PHE A 37 12.00 6.89 2.33
N GLN A 38 12.79 7.90 1.95
CA GLN A 38 13.26 8.09 0.56
C GLN A 38 14.06 6.89 0.02
N LYS A 39 14.92 6.29 0.85
CA LYS A 39 15.72 5.13 0.44
C LYS A 39 14.86 3.87 0.32
N THR A 40 13.88 3.71 1.20
CA THR A 40 12.93 2.58 1.15
C THR A 40 12.06 2.68 -0.10
N GLU A 41 11.49 3.85 -0.35
CA GLU A 41 10.70 4.13 -1.54
C GLU A 41 11.46 3.79 -2.82
N ARG A 42 12.68 4.32 -2.99
CA ARG A 42 13.53 4.05 -4.16
C ARG A 42 13.83 2.56 -4.33
N PHE A 43 14.15 1.88 -3.24
CA PHE A 43 14.40 0.44 -3.26
C PHE A 43 13.15 -0.30 -3.74
N MET A 44 11.99 -0.03 -3.16
CA MET A 44 10.73 -0.66 -3.57
C MET A 44 10.38 -0.35 -5.03
N ALA A 45 10.54 0.90 -5.48
CA ALA A 45 10.30 1.32 -6.86
C ALA A 45 11.19 0.57 -7.87
N LEU A 46 12.43 0.27 -7.52
CA LEU A 46 13.31 -0.51 -8.39
C LEU A 46 12.80 -1.95 -8.53
N PHE A 47 12.34 -2.56 -7.44
CA PHE A 47 11.80 -3.92 -7.47
C PHE A 47 10.44 -4.00 -8.17
N SER A 48 9.61 -2.97 -8.13
CA SER A 48 8.33 -2.98 -8.84
C SER A 48 8.48 -2.97 -10.36
N ARG A 49 9.55 -2.36 -10.88
CA ARG A 49 9.88 -2.37 -12.32
C ARG A 49 10.25 -3.76 -12.87
N LEU A 50 10.58 -4.72 -12.00
CA LEU A 50 10.86 -6.11 -12.38
C LEU A 50 9.58 -6.95 -12.55
N GLY A 51 8.42 -6.39 -12.22
CA GLY A 51 7.13 -7.05 -12.38
C GLY A 51 6.73 -7.23 -13.84
N ILE A 52 5.96 -8.29 -14.10
CA ILE A 52 5.26 -8.48 -15.38
C ILE A 52 4.19 -7.38 -15.47
N GLN A 53 4.01 -6.75 -16.63
CA GLN A 53 3.01 -5.69 -16.88
C GLN A 53 1.74 -6.29 -17.51
N PRO A 54 0.71 -6.72 -16.76
CA PRO A 54 -0.57 -7.10 -17.33
C PRO A 54 -1.46 -5.85 -17.36
N GLU A 55 -2.55 -5.87 -18.13
CA GLU A 55 -3.50 -4.75 -18.11
C GLU A 55 -4.00 -4.43 -16.69
N ALA A 56 -4.07 -3.14 -16.39
CA ALA A 56 -4.65 -2.61 -15.17
C ALA A 56 -6.15 -2.92 -15.15
N SER A 57 -6.61 -3.61 -14.10
CA SER A 57 -8.03 -3.83 -13.86
C SER A 57 -8.40 -3.19 -12.52
N PRO A 58 -9.44 -2.33 -12.45
CA PRO A 58 -9.88 -1.70 -11.20
C PRO A 58 -10.11 -2.71 -10.06
N VAL A 59 -10.64 -3.88 -10.39
CA VAL A 59 -10.88 -4.99 -9.44
C VAL A 59 -9.58 -5.46 -8.78
N ARG A 60 -8.44 -5.43 -9.49
CA ARG A 60 -7.14 -5.83 -8.93
C ARG A 60 -6.61 -4.79 -7.94
N VAL A 61 -6.88 -3.50 -8.18
CA VAL A 61 -6.48 -2.41 -7.29
C VAL A 61 -7.16 -2.55 -5.94
N GLU A 62 -8.48 -2.71 -5.94
CA GLU A 62 -9.28 -2.89 -4.73
C GLU A 62 -8.91 -4.18 -3.98
N ARG A 63 -8.68 -5.28 -4.70
CA ARG A 63 -8.23 -6.54 -4.09
C ARG A 63 -6.87 -6.40 -3.41
N ALA A 64 -5.90 -5.76 -4.05
CA ALA A 64 -4.57 -5.55 -3.47
C ALA A 64 -4.67 -4.72 -2.18
N ALA A 65 -5.42 -3.61 -2.22
CA ALA A 65 -5.65 -2.75 -1.07
C ALA A 65 -6.35 -3.48 0.08
N ARG A 66 -7.36 -4.31 -0.26
CA ARG A 66 -8.09 -5.13 0.72
C ARG A 66 -7.17 -6.16 1.37
N MET A 67 -6.32 -6.84 0.60
CA MET A 67 -5.40 -7.85 1.16
C MET A 67 -4.34 -7.21 2.06
N VAL A 68 -3.81 -6.04 1.70
CA VAL A 68 -2.91 -5.28 2.57
C VAL A 68 -3.60 -4.83 3.85
N SER A 69 -4.83 -4.33 3.75
CA SER A 69 -5.64 -3.93 4.91
C SER A 69 -5.89 -5.11 5.85
N ILE A 70 -6.23 -6.28 5.31
CA ILE A 70 -6.41 -7.51 6.09
C ILE A 70 -5.10 -7.94 6.74
N ALA A 71 -3.98 -7.92 6.00
CA ALA A 71 -2.67 -8.28 6.53
C ALA A 71 -2.22 -7.33 7.65
N ALA A 72 -2.48 -6.04 7.54
CA ALA A 72 -2.15 -5.06 8.57
C ALA A 72 -3.01 -5.20 9.84
N ALA A 73 -4.29 -5.55 9.66
CA ALA A 73 -5.25 -5.66 10.77
C ALA A 73 -5.18 -7.00 11.51
N ARG A 74 -4.92 -8.10 10.78
CA ARG A 74 -4.99 -9.49 11.30
C ARG A 74 -3.69 -10.26 11.22
N GLY A 75 -2.68 -9.70 10.55
CA GLY A 75 -1.38 -10.33 10.46
C GLY A 75 -0.60 -10.26 11.78
N PRO A 76 0.53 -10.99 11.85
CA PRO A 76 1.39 -10.98 13.03
C PRO A 76 2.07 -9.63 13.26
N TYR A 77 2.18 -8.80 12.21
CA TYR A 77 2.80 -7.48 12.26
C TYR A 77 1.77 -6.36 12.16
N LYS A 78 1.74 -5.48 13.18
CA LYS A 78 0.86 -4.30 13.21
C LYS A 78 1.46 -3.15 12.40
N ALA A 79 1.15 -3.13 11.11
CA ALA A 79 1.62 -2.09 10.18
C ALA A 79 0.82 -0.78 10.31
N ARG A 80 1.51 0.37 10.25
CA ARG A 80 0.87 1.70 10.26
C ARG A 80 0.56 2.15 8.84
N CYS A 81 -0.06 3.33 8.71
CA CYS A 81 -0.51 3.88 7.44
C CYS A 81 0.61 3.97 6.39
N LEU A 82 1.83 4.35 6.79
CA LEU A 82 2.96 4.48 5.87
C LEU A 82 3.42 3.13 5.31
N GLU A 83 3.55 2.11 6.15
CA GLU A 83 3.91 0.76 5.70
C GLU A 83 2.85 0.18 4.76
N GLN A 84 1.58 0.39 5.08
CA GLN A 84 0.47 -0.04 4.23
C GLN A 84 0.48 0.68 2.87
N ALA A 85 0.69 2.00 2.86
CA ALA A 85 0.75 2.81 1.66
C ALA A 85 1.89 2.37 0.73
N ILE A 86 3.11 2.19 1.27
CA ILE A 86 4.27 1.70 0.48
C ILE A 86 4.01 0.29 -0.04
N THR A 87 3.41 -0.59 0.76
CA THR A 87 3.14 -1.98 0.36
C THR A 87 2.13 -2.04 -0.80
N VAL A 88 1.01 -1.31 -0.70
CA VAL A 88 0.03 -1.24 -1.80
C VAL A 88 0.65 -0.62 -3.03
N TRP A 89 1.31 0.53 -2.89
CA TRP A 89 1.95 1.23 -4.01
C TRP A 89 2.97 0.35 -4.75
N TRP A 90 3.81 -0.37 -4.01
CA TRP A 90 4.75 -1.34 -4.59
C TRP A 90 4.03 -2.49 -5.29
N MET A 91 3.02 -3.09 -4.65
CA MET A 91 2.24 -4.18 -5.26
C MET A 91 1.56 -3.74 -6.56
N LEU A 92 0.96 -2.55 -6.57
CA LEU A 92 0.37 -1.96 -7.78
C LEU A 92 1.43 -1.75 -8.86
N GLY A 93 2.60 -1.23 -8.50
CA GLY A 93 3.74 -1.10 -9.41
C GLY A 93 4.20 -2.42 -10.02
N VAL A 94 4.32 -3.48 -9.21
CA VAL A 94 4.64 -4.85 -9.69
C VAL A 94 3.58 -5.35 -10.68
N MET A 95 2.33 -4.91 -10.54
CA MET A 95 1.23 -5.24 -11.42
C MET A 95 1.11 -4.31 -12.64
N GLY A 96 2.05 -3.38 -12.86
CA GLY A 96 1.99 -2.40 -13.95
C GLY A 96 0.94 -1.30 -13.75
N ILE A 97 0.43 -1.13 -12.53
CA ILE A 97 -0.64 -0.19 -12.22
C ILE A 97 -0.04 1.10 -11.64
N SER A 98 -0.23 2.22 -12.35
CA SER A 98 0.22 3.54 -11.90
C SER A 98 -0.52 3.97 -10.64
N SER A 99 0.23 4.38 -9.61
CA SER A 99 -0.34 4.86 -8.35
C SER A 99 0.63 5.82 -7.66
N THR A 100 0.07 6.67 -6.79
CA THR A 100 0.82 7.71 -6.08
C THR A 100 0.62 7.57 -4.58
N ILE A 101 1.71 7.48 -3.80
CA ILE A 101 1.65 7.69 -2.35
C ILE A 101 1.54 9.20 -2.12
N ARG A 102 0.56 9.62 -1.32
CA ARG A 102 0.43 10.98 -0.84
C ARG A 102 0.60 11.00 0.67
N LEU A 103 1.52 11.84 1.12
CA LEU A 103 1.74 12.13 2.54
C LEU A 103 1.10 13.46 2.87
N GLY A 104 0.34 13.50 3.95
CA GLY A 104 -0.29 14.72 4.44
C GLY A 104 -0.17 14.83 5.94
N ILE A 105 -0.39 16.05 6.43
CA ILE A 105 -0.49 16.32 7.85
C ILE A 105 -1.83 16.95 8.17
N TYR A 106 -2.37 16.57 9.32
CA TYR A 106 -3.48 17.26 9.95
C TYR A 106 -2.96 17.99 11.18
N LYS A 107 -3.26 19.29 11.26
CA LYS A 107 -2.90 20.12 12.41
C LYS A 107 -4.16 20.39 13.22
N SER A 108 -4.14 20.03 14.50
CA SER A 108 -5.21 20.38 15.45
C SER A 108 -4.59 21.00 16.69
N GLY A 109 -4.70 22.32 16.79
CA GLY A 109 -4.02 23.10 17.82
C GLY A 109 -2.50 22.86 17.78
N GLN A 110 -1.95 22.34 18.87
CA GLN A 110 -0.52 22.00 18.99
C GLN A 110 -0.16 20.60 18.48
N SER A 111 -1.14 19.78 18.11
CA SER A 111 -0.90 18.42 17.62
C SER A 111 -0.74 18.40 16.11
N VAL A 112 0.24 17.63 15.62
CA VAL A 112 0.46 17.34 14.20
C VAL A 112 0.35 15.83 14.00
N GLU A 113 -0.62 15.40 13.21
CA GLU A 113 -0.80 14.01 12.83
C GLU A 113 -0.36 13.82 11.38
N ALA A 114 0.60 12.92 11.15
CA ALA A 114 1.00 12.53 9.80
C ALA A 114 0.14 11.35 9.30
N HIS A 115 -0.27 11.41 8.03
CA HIS A 115 -1.04 10.36 7.39
C HIS A 115 -0.51 10.08 5.98
N ALA A 116 -0.70 8.83 5.54
CA ALA A 116 -0.26 8.35 4.25
C ALA A 116 -1.40 7.59 3.57
N TRP A 117 -1.66 7.90 2.30
CA TRP A 117 -2.66 7.22 1.49
C TRP A 117 -2.16 7.00 0.07
N VAL A 118 -2.78 6.07 -0.65
CA VAL A 118 -2.44 5.78 -2.05
C VAL A 118 -3.57 6.21 -2.96
N LEU A 119 -3.22 6.86 -4.06
CA LEU A 119 -4.12 7.30 -5.12
C LEU A 119 -3.89 6.47 -6.38
N HIS A 120 -4.97 6.04 -7.02
CA HIS A 120 -4.97 5.50 -8.39
C HIS A 120 -6.09 6.21 -9.15
N GLU A 121 -5.76 6.82 -10.30
CA GLU A 121 -6.72 7.61 -11.10
C GLU A 121 -7.49 8.66 -10.28
N GLY A 122 -6.81 9.30 -9.33
CA GLY A 122 -7.39 10.31 -8.44
C GLY A 122 -8.26 9.76 -7.29
N LYS A 123 -8.47 8.44 -7.20
CA LYS A 123 -9.26 7.79 -6.14
C LYS A 123 -8.36 7.22 -5.04
N ILE A 124 -8.78 7.36 -3.79
CA ILE A 124 -8.09 6.77 -2.64
C ILE A 124 -8.28 5.25 -2.65
N VAL A 125 -7.17 4.54 -2.69
CA VAL A 125 -7.11 3.07 -2.72
C VAL A 125 -6.97 2.47 -1.32
N ILE A 126 -6.09 3.07 -0.50
CA ILE A 126 -5.87 2.66 0.90
C ILE A 126 -5.48 3.88 1.74
N GLY A 127 -5.67 3.79 3.05
CA GLY A 127 -5.41 4.88 3.98
C GLY A 127 -6.54 5.90 3.99
N GLN A 128 -7.80 5.44 3.98
CA GLN A 128 -8.95 6.33 4.09
C GLN A 128 -8.83 7.22 5.33
N MET A 129 -9.24 8.47 5.15
CA MET A 129 -9.26 9.48 6.19
C MET A 129 -10.67 9.54 6.79
N ASN A 130 -10.76 9.99 8.04
CA ASN A 130 -12.04 10.51 8.52
C ASN A 130 -12.37 11.77 7.70
N GLU A 131 -13.55 11.83 7.08
CA GLU A 131 -14.02 12.94 6.25
C GLU A 131 -13.99 14.30 6.97
N GLN A 132 -13.91 14.29 8.30
CA GLN A 132 -13.87 15.47 9.17
C GLN A 132 -12.47 16.08 9.33
N LYS A 133 -11.40 15.44 8.83
CA LYS A 133 -10.02 15.93 8.94
C LYS A 133 -9.50 16.35 7.56
N GLU A 134 -9.33 17.66 7.36
CA GLU A 134 -8.66 18.20 6.17
C GLU A 134 -7.14 18.04 6.31
N PHE A 135 -6.57 17.03 5.64
CA PHE A 135 -5.12 16.84 5.58
C PHE A 135 -4.51 17.74 4.50
N THR A 136 -3.50 18.53 4.88
CA THR A 136 -2.71 19.29 3.92
C THR A 136 -1.69 18.35 3.27
N PRO A 137 -1.69 18.15 1.94
CA PRO A 137 -0.71 17.32 1.27
C PRO A 137 0.67 17.99 1.34
N LEU A 138 1.69 17.19 1.68
CA LEU A 138 3.08 17.63 1.76
C LEU A 138 3.96 17.06 0.65
N LEU A 139 3.70 15.82 0.25
CA LEU A 139 4.54 15.11 -0.70
C LEU A 139 3.73 14.08 -1.48
N ASP A 140 3.91 14.09 -2.80
CA ASP A 140 3.43 13.06 -3.73
C ASP A 140 4.61 12.26 -4.27
N VAL A 141 4.48 10.94 -4.21
CA VAL A 141 5.46 9.95 -4.64
C VAL A 141 4.82 9.02 -5.65
N ASN A 142 5.35 9.00 -6.88
CA ASN A 142 4.92 8.10 -7.94
C ASN A 142 6.16 7.41 -8.54
N ILE A 143 6.01 6.15 -8.97
CA ILE A 143 7.05 5.37 -9.67
C ILE A 143 7.48 6.06 -10.98
N GLU A 144 6.59 6.84 -11.60
CA GLU A 144 6.85 7.54 -12.87
C GLU A 144 7.76 8.78 -12.74
N ARG A 145 7.95 9.36 -11.55
CA ARG A 145 8.81 10.55 -11.34
C ARG A 145 10.16 10.22 -10.71
N GLN A 146 10.94 9.37 -11.37
CA GLN A 146 12.40 9.31 -11.13
C GLN A 146 13.15 9.20 -12.48
N GLN A 147 12.94 10.19 -13.33
CA GLN A 147 13.86 10.57 -14.40
C GLN A 147 14.59 11.84 -13.97
#